data_AF-A0AAJ5EET6-F1
#
_entry.id   AF-A0AAJ5EET6-F1
#
_cell.length_a   1.000
_cell.length_b   1.000
_cell.length_c   1.000
_cell.angle_alpha   90.00
_cell.angle_beta   90.00
_cell.angle_gamma   90.00
#
_symmetry.space_group_name_H-M   'P 1'
#
loop_
_entity.id
_entity.type
_entity.pdbx_description
1 polymer ?
#
loop_
_entity_poly.entity_id
_entity_poly.type
_entity_poly.pdbx_seq_one_letter_code
_entity_poly.pdbx_strand_id
1 'polypeptide(L)'
;MYEEEDIVPGLLELIESEFDERTYNSEKLKNALKLLKNKQANYKTANEFAIEIGEILSDVLNVHVTSEVLPGGKMHFNIADRVMNVTLKKNHELIASFAKDVQTELNHQAGLKLKGQKAPLNQDRIDGLVDKLSNADSFEDVKWLLDEPIINFSQSIIDSTVKENVEFHAKAGLKPKINRVARFECCEWCQRLQGIYDYKNAPDDVYKRHRRCRCNVEYDPQKGKVQDVWSKQWIDPMAETKKILRQSLNSKK
;
A
#
# COMPACT_ATOMS: atom_id res chain seq x y z
N MET A 1 -40.16 19.03 -15.15
CA MET A 1 -38.92 18.77 -14.42
C MET A 1 -38.52 17.35 -14.76
N TYR A 2 -37.54 17.17 -15.63
CA TYR A 2 -36.89 15.87 -15.74
C TYR A 2 -35.96 15.78 -14.52
N GLU A 3 -36.21 14.84 -13.61
CA GLU A 3 -35.18 14.47 -12.64
C GLU A 3 -34.01 13.93 -13.45
N GLU A 4 -32.86 14.60 -13.39
CA GLU A 4 -31.63 14.01 -13.91
C GLU A 4 -31.39 12.73 -13.13
N GLU A 5 -31.45 11.60 -13.83
CA GLU A 5 -31.25 10.28 -13.25
C GLU A 5 -29.86 10.22 -12.60
N ASP A 6 -29.79 9.80 -11.33
CA ASP A 6 -28.52 9.64 -10.62
C ASP A 6 -27.71 8.54 -11.31
N ILE A 7 -26.69 8.93 -12.08
CA ILE A 7 -25.88 8.00 -12.87
C ILE A 7 -24.94 7.14 -12.00
N VAL A 8 -24.68 7.56 -10.75
CA VAL A 8 -23.59 7.01 -9.94
C VAL A 8 -23.80 5.53 -9.58
N PRO A 9 -25.00 5.04 -9.19
CA PRO A 9 -25.20 3.62 -8.90
C PRO A 9 -24.85 2.71 -10.09
N GLY A 10 -25.35 3.04 -11.30
CA GLY A 10 -25.06 2.27 -12.50
C GLY A 10 -23.59 2.36 -12.91
N LEU A 11 -22.99 3.54 -12.80
CA LEU A 11 -21.56 3.74 -13.04
C LEU A 11 -20.68 2.91 -12.08
N LEU A 12 -21.02 2.89 -10.79
CA LEU A 12 -20.31 2.09 -9.79
C LEU A 12 -20.44 0.59 -10.05
N GLU A 13 -21.62 0.10 -10.42
CA GLU A 13 -21.84 -1.31 -10.74
C GLU A 13 -20.94 -1.77 -11.90
N LEU A 14 -20.84 -0.96 -12.97
CA LEU A 14 -19.96 -1.22 -14.11
C LEU A 14 -18.48 -1.24 -13.70
N ILE A 15 -18.04 -0.23 -12.94
CA ILE A 15 -16.67 -0.12 -12.45
C ILE A 15 -16.32 -1.31 -11.54
N GLU A 16 -17.18 -1.66 -10.59
CA GLU A 16 -16.91 -2.72 -9.62
C GLU A 16 -16.89 -4.10 -10.28
N SER A 17 -17.84 -4.36 -11.18
CA SER A 17 -17.93 -5.63 -11.91
C SER A 17 -16.67 -5.88 -12.75
N GLU A 18 -16.28 -4.89 -13.56
CA GLU A 18 -15.10 -5.03 -14.42
C GLU A 18 -13.79 -5.04 -13.61
N PHE A 19 -13.70 -4.25 -12.55
CA PHE A 19 -12.55 -4.30 -11.64
C PHE A 19 -12.41 -5.69 -10.99
N ASP A 20 -13.50 -6.28 -10.50
CA ASP A 20 -13.48 -7.61 -9.89
C ASP A 20 -13.13 -8.69 -10.90
N GLU A 21 -13.64 -8.61 -12.13
CA GLU A 21 -13.28 -9.53 -13.21
C GLU A 21 -11.78 -9.44 -13.56
N ARG A 22 -11.27 -8.22 -13.81
CA ARG A 22 -9.86 -8.01 -14.19
C ARG A 22 -8.91 -8.40 -13.07
N THR A 23 -9.23 -8.08 -11.82
CA THR A 23 -8.41 -8.48 -10.67
C THR A 23 -8.45 -9.99 -10.44
N TYR A 24 -9.61 -10.63 -10.58
CA TYR A 24 -9.74 -12.09 -10.51
C TYR A 24 -8.91 -12.78 -11.61
N ASN A 25 -8.83 -12.19 -12.80
CA ASN A 25 -8.13 -12.77 -13.94
C ASN A 25 -6.63 -12.48 -13.99
N SER A 26 -6.14 -11.42 -13.33
CA SER A 26 -4.73 -11.00 -13.38
C SER A 26 -3.75 -12.10 -12.94
N GLU A 27 -2.86 -12.48 -13.86
CA GLU A 27 -1.78 -13.44 -13.59
C GLU A 27 -0.78 -12.91 -12.55
N LYS A 28 -0.49 -11.60 -12.56
CA LYS A 28 0.41 -10.98 -11.58
C LYS A 28 -0.15 -11.10 -10.16
N LEU A 29 -1.45 -10.82 -9.97
CA LEU A 29 -2.10 -10.96 -8.67
C LEU A 29 -2.17 -12.43 -8.22
N LYS A 30 -2.51 -13.35 -9.12
CA LYS A 30 -2.47 -14.81 -8.84
C LYS A 30 -1.07 -15.27 -8.41
N ASN A 31 -0.03 -14.79 -9.08
CA ASN A 31 1.36 -15.10 -8.75
C ASN A 31 1.76 -14.53 -7.38
N ALA A 32 1.35 -13.30 -7.05
CA ALA A 32 1.59 -12.71 -5.74
C ALA A 32 0.93 -13.52 -4.61
N LEU A 33 -0.33 -13.97 -4.80
CA LEU A 33 -1.03 -14.84 -3.85
C LEU A 33 -0.35 -16.20 -3.71
N LYS A 34 0.17 -16.78 -4.80
CA LYS A 34 0.95 -18.02 -4.78
C LYS A 34 2.25 -17.85 -3.99
N LEU A 35 2.98 -16.75 -4.18
CA LEU A 35 4.18 -16.44 -3.42
C LEU A 35 3.87 -16.28 -1.93
N LEU A 36 2.76 -15.63 -1.57
CA LEU A 36 2.32 -15.50 -0.18
C LEU A 36 2.03 -16.87 0.44
N LYS A 37 1.25 -17.72 -0.25
CA LYS A 37 0.94 -19.09 0.19
C LYS A 37 2.20 -19.95 0.37
N ASN A 38 3.18 -19.76 -0.50
CA ASN A 38 4.46 -20.48 -0.47
C ASN A 38 5.48 -19.86 0.51
N LYS A 39 5.11 -18.81 1.25
CA LYS A 39 5.98 -18.12 2.20
C LYS A 39 7.20 -17.46 1.55
N GLN A 40 7.05 -17.04 0.30
CA GLN A 40 8.09 -16.41 -0.52
C GLN A 40 7.79 -14.94 -0.81
N ALA A 41 6.61 -14.45 -0.47
CA ALA A 41 6.25 -13.04 -0.66
C ALA A 41 7.02 -12.13 0.31
N ASN A 42 7.40 -10.97 -0.19
CA ASN A 42 8.05 -9.90 0.56
C ASN A 42 7.47 -8.53 0.15
N TYR A 43 8.06 -7.45 0.65
CA TYR A 43 7.58 -6.09 0.33
C TYR A 43 7.73 -5.70 -1.14
N LYS A 44 8.63 -6.32 -1.91
CA LYS A 44 8.66 -6.18 -3.37
C LYS A 44 7.40 -6.81 -3.99
N THR A 45 7.03 -8.03 -3.58
CA THR A 45 5.78 -8.67 -4.01
C THR A 45 4.56 -7.83 -3.63
N ALA A 46 4.53 -7.25 -2.42
CA ALA A 46 3.45 -6.39 -1.98
C ALA A 46 3.36 -5.09 -2.80
N ASN A 47 4.49 -4.47 -3.16
CA ASN A 47 4.50 -3.30 -4.03
C ASN A 47 4.05 -3.63 -5.46
N GLU A 48 4.48 -4.76 -6.02
CA GLU A 48 4.03 -5.21 -7.35
C GLU A 48 2.53 -5.53 -7.37
N PHE A 49 2.01 -6.13 -6.30
CA PHE A 49 0.57 -6.32 -6.09
C PHE A 49 -0.18 -4.98 -6.05
N ALA A 50 0.32 -4.00 -5.30
CA ALA A 50 -0.28 -2.67 -5.22
C ALA A 50 -0.26 -1.91 -6.55
N ILE A 51 0.84 -2.00 -7.31
CA ILE A 51 0.94 -1.42 -8.65
C ILE A 51 -0.14 -2.02 -9.56
N GLU A 52 -0.22 -3.34 -9.64
CA GLU A 52 -1.18 -4.02 -10.51
C GLU A 52 -2.63 -3.68 -10.15
N ILE A 53 -2.98 -3.68 -8.86
CA ILE A 53 -4.30 -3.25 -8.38
C ILE A 53 -4.59 -1.78 -8.77
N GLY A 54 -3.59 -0.90 -8.67
CA GLY A 54 -3.72 0.50 -9.08
C GLY A 54 -3.87 0.68 -10.59
N GLU A 55 -3.11 -0.07 -11.39
CA GLU A 55 -3.17 -0.06 -12.87
C GLU A 55 -4.55 -0.56 -13.34
N ILE A 56 -5.04 -1.67 -12.79
CA ILE A 56 -6.38 -2.18 -13.12
C ILE A 56 -7.47 -1.16 -12.78
N LEU A 57 -7.42 -0.55 -11.59
CA LEU A 57 -8.42 0.45 -11.21
C LEU A 57 -8.35 1.70 -12.11
N SER A 58 -7.15 2.20 -12.37
CA SER A 58 -6.90 3.33 -13.27
C SER A 58 -7.49 3.09 -14.66
N ASP A 59 -7.27 1.89 -15.22
CA ASP A 59 -7.79 1.53 -16.54
C ASP A 59 -9.32 1.46 -16.54
N VAL A 60 -9.92 0.81 -15.55
CA VAL A 60 -11.39 0.68 -15.44
C VAL A 60 -12.05 2.04 -15.24
N LEU A 61 -11.47 2.91 -14.40
CA LEU A 61 -11.95 4.28 -14.23
C LEU A 61 -11.89 5.06 -15.54
N ASN A 62 -10.81 4.94 -16.32
CA ASN A 62 -10.67 5.61 -17.62
C ASN A 62 -11.65 5.09 -18.69
N VAL A 63 -12.10 3.84 -18.58
CA VAL A 63 -13.10 3.25 -19.49
C VAL A 63 -14.50 3.78 -19.19
N HIS A 64 -14.88 3.88 -17.91
CA HIS A 64 -16.27 4.17 -17.52
C HIS A 64 -16.53 5.63 -17.14
N VAL A 65 -15.53 6.32 -16.60
CA VAL A 65 -15.64 7.73 -16.22
C VAL A 65 -15.16 8.58 -17.39
N THR A 66 -16.09 8.96 -18.26
CA THR A 66 -15.81 9.79 -19.44
C THR A 66 -16.67 11.06 -19.45
N SER A 67 -16.24 12.07 -20.20
CA SER A 67 -17.00 13.32 -20.34
C SER A 67 -18.40 13.11 -20.90
N GLU A 68 -18.63 12.06 -21.70
CA GLU A 68 -19.94 11.74 -22.26
C GLU A 68 -20.89 11.14 -21.22
N VAL A 69 -20.37 10.40 -20.24
CA VAL A 69 -21.16 9.81 -19.15
C VAL A 69 -21.45 10.85 -18.07
N LEU A 70 -20.55 11.82 -17.88
CA LEU A 70 -20.68 12.84 -16.84
C LEU A 70 -21.69 13.94 -17.22
N PRO A 71 -22.55 14.38 -16.29
CA PRO A 71 -23.49 15.47 -16.55
C PRO A 71 -22.73 16.73 -16.96
N GLY A 72 -23.08 17.27 -18.12
CA GLY A 72 -22.42 18.45 -18.70
C GLY A 72 -20.92 18.28 -18.96
N GLY A 73 -20.39 17.05 -19.03
CA GLY A 73 -18.96 16.80 -19.19
C GLY A 73 -18.11 17.17 -17.97
N LYS A 74 -18.74 17.31 -16.79
CA LYS A 74 -18.08 17.73 -15.55
C LYS A 74 -18.23 16.68 -14.45
N MET A 75 -17.13 16.41 -13.76
CA MET A 75 -17.11 15.51 -12.60
C MET A 75 -17.62 16.24 -11.35
N HIS A 76 -18.93 16.37 -11.17
CA HIS A 76 -19.48 17.04 -9.98
C HIS A 76 -19.03 16.41 -8.65
N PHE A 77 -18.94 17.21 -7.58
CA PHE A 77 -18.45 16.77 -6.27
C PHE A 77 -19.16 15.50 -5.76
N ASN A 78 -20.49 15.41 -5.87
CA ASN A 78 -21.25 14.24 -5.45
C ASN A 78 -20.88 12.97 -6.23
N ILE A 79 -20.54 13.10 -7.52
CA ILE A 79 -20.08 11.98 -8.37
C ILE A 79 -18.64 11.62 -7.98
N ALA A 80 -17.75 12.61 -7.92
CA ALA A 80 -16.35 12.43 -7.52
C ALA A 80 -16.22 11.76 -6.15
N ASP A 81 -16.92 12.29 -5.14
CA ASP A 81 -16.90 11.78 -3.77
C ASP A 81 -17.32 10.32 -3.71
N ARG A 82 -18.48 9.98 -4.30
CA ARG A 82 -19.01 8.60 -4.27
C ARG A 82 -18.12 7.63 -5.03
N VAL A 83 -17.72 7.96 -6.26
CA VAL A 83 -16.89 7.08 -7.10
C VAL A 83 -15.53 6.86 -6.45
N MET A 84 -14.84 7.93 -6.01
CA MET A 84 -13.50 7.81 -5.43
C MET A 84 -13.53 7.14 -4.05
N ASN A 85 -14.50 7.45 -3.19
CA ASN A 85 -14.58 6.81 -1.88
C ASN A 85 -14.85 5.30 -1.99
N VAL A 86 -15.77 4.88 -2.85
CA VAL A 86 -16.09 3.44 -3.00
C VAL A 86 -14.89 2.69 -3.55
N THR A 87 -14.36 3.15 -4.69
CA THR A 87 -13.29 2.44 -5.41
C THR A 87 -11.96 2.45 -4.64
N LEU A 88 -11.53 3.59 -4.10
CA LEU A 88 -10.25 3.69 -3.40
C LEU A 88 -10.27 3.02 -2.02
N LYS A 89 -11.43 2.95 -1.34
CA LYS A 89 -11.56 2.16 -0.10
C LYS A 89 -11.45 0.67 -0.37
N LYS A 90 -12.09 0.17 -1.45
CA LYS A 90 -11.94 -1.22 -1.88
C LYS A 90 -10.48 -1.54 -2.21
N ASN A 91 -9.81 -0.67 -2.98
CA ASN A 91 -8.38 -0.79 -3.28
C ASN A 91 -7.52 -0.82 -2.01
N HIS A 92 -7.79 0.09 -1.08
CA HIS A 92 -7.09 0.16 0.20
C HIS A 92 -7.20 -1.16 0.97
N GLU A 93 -8.42 -1.69 1.11
CA GLU A 93 -8.64 -2.90 1.90
C GLU A 93 -7.95 -4.12 1.27
N LEU A 94 -7.98 -4.27 -0.06
CA LEU A 94 -7.27 -5.35 -0.77
C LEU A 94 -5.76 -5.27 -0.54
N ILE A 95 -5.16 -4.10 -0.77
CA ILE A 95 -3.71 -3.90 -0.68
C ILE A 95 -3.24 -4.00 0.77
N ALA A 96 -3.91 -3.33 1.70
CA ALA A 96 -3.54 -3.34 3.11
C ALA A 96 -3.66 -4.74 3.73
N SER A 97 -4.67 -5.52 3.33
CA SER A 97 -4.82 -6.92 3.76
C SER A 97 -3.69 -7.79 3.24
N PHE A 98 -3.39 -7.72 1.94
CA PHE A 98 -2.29 -8.48 1.36
C PHE A 98 -0.95 -8.12 2.02
N ALA A 99 -0.67 -6.82 2.20
CA ALA A 99 0.56 -6.35 2.85
C ALA A 99 0.68 -6.80 4.31
N LYS A 100 -0.43 -6.82 5.06
CA LYS A 100 -0.48 -7.34 6.43
C LYS A 100 -0.16 -8.83 6.49
N ASP A 101 -0.67 -9.62 5.54
CA ASP A 101 -0.41 -11.05 5.49
C ASP A 101 1.05 -11.35 5.11
N VAL A 102 1.60 -10.61 4.13
CA VAL A 102 3.04 -10.62 3.80
C VAL A 102 3.87 -10.32 5.05
N GLN A 103 3.54 -9.25 5.78
CA GLN A 103 4.27 -8.86 6.98
C GLN A 103 4.14 -9.90 8.11
N THR A 104 2.97 -10.53 8.26
CA THR A 104 2.77 -11.62 9.22
C THR A 104 3.71 -12.78 8.92
N GLU A 105 3.85 -13.15 7.66
CA GLU A 105 4.76 -14.22 7.26
C GLU A 105 6.23 -13.83 7.47
N LEU A 106 6.63 -12.60 7.11
CA LEU A 106 7.98 -12.09 7.39
C LEU A 106 8.30 -12.11 8.90
N ASN A 107 7.33 -11.75 9.75
CA ASN A 107 7.49 -11.85 11.20
C ASN A 107 7.71 -13.29 11.65
N HIS A 108 6.89 -14.23 11.16
CA HIS A 108 7.03 -15.65 11.48
C HIS A 108 8.39 -16.21 11.04
N GLN A 109 8.88 -15.80 9.87
CA GLN A 109 10.21 -16.19 9.37
C GLN A 109 11.36 -15.65 10.22
N ALA A 110 11.20 -14.46 10.80
CA ALA A 110 12.10 -13.91 11.81
C ALA A 110 11.97 -14.59 13.19
N GLY A 111 11.05 -15.55 13.35
CA GLY A 111 10.78 -16.22 14.62
C GLY A 111 9.95 -15.36 15.60
N LEU A 112 9.31 -14.30 15.11
CA LEU A 112 8.35 -13.49 15.84
C LEU A 112 6.95 -14.04 15.59
N LYS A 113 6.24 -14.49 16.62
CA LYS A 113 4.84 -14.95 16.51
C LYS A 113 3.86 -13.77 16.51
N LEU A 114 4.10 -12.78 15.65
CA LEU A 114 3.37 -11.52 15.60
C LEU A 114 2.66 -11.35 14.25
N LYS A 115 1.38 -10.98 14.30
CA LYS A 115 0.65 -10.56 13.11
C LYS A 115 1.13 -9.19 12.65
N GLY A 116 1.18 -9.00 11.34
CA GLY A 116 1.36 -7.69 10.73
C GLY A 116 0.18 -6.77 11.06
N GLN A 117 0.47 -5.48 11.06
CA GLN A 117 -0.49 -4.38 11.17
C GLN A 117 -0.91 -3.92 9.78
N LYS A 118 -2.16 -3.47 9.64
CA LYS A 118 -2.64 -2.80 8.42
C LYS A 118 -2.39 -1.30 8.54
N ALA A 119 -2.06 -0.64 7.43
CA ALA A 119 -2.09 0.81 7.38
C ALA A 119 -3.54 1.33 7.51
N PRO A 120 -3.76 2.44 8.24
CA PRO A 120 -5.05 3.13 8.19
C PRO A 120 -5.29 3.71 6.78
N LEU A 121 -6.57 3.92 6.45
CA LEU A 121 -6.94 4.62 5.22
C LEU A 121 -6.50 6.08 5.30
N ASN A 122 -5.87 6.59 4.26
CA ASN A 122 -5.56 8.01 4.14
C ASN A 122 -6.73 8.74 3.47
N GLN A 123 -7.71 9.17 4.26
CA GLN A 123 -8.90 9.86 3.77
C GLN A 123 -8.54 11.23 3.16
N ASP A 124 -7.61 11.98 3.76
CA ASP A 124 -7.16 13.28 3.23
C ASP A 124 -6.65 13.19 1.78
N ARG A 125 -6.03 12.06 1.40
CA ARG A 125 -5.61 11.83 0.01
C ARG A 125 -6.78 11.59 -0.94
N ILE A 126 -7.84 10.94 -0.48
CA ILE A 126 -9.08 10.74 -1.25
C ILE A 126 -9.77 12.08 -1.41
N ASP A 127 -9.94 12.81 -0.31
CA ASP A 127 -10.62 14.12 -0.30
C ASP A 127 -9.89 15.11 -1.22
N GLY A 128 -8.57 15.18 -1.13
CA GLY A 128 -7.76 16.01 -2.02
C GLY A 128 -7.78 15.59 -3.50
N LEU A 129 -8.17 14.36 -3.83
CA LEU A 129 -8.42 13.91 -5.20
C LEU A 129 -9.82 14.32 -5.66
N VAL A 130 -10.83 14.12 -4.81
CA VAL A 130 -12.22 14.52 -5.02
C VAL A 130 -12.32 16.03 -5.28
N ASP A 131 -11.65 16.84 -4.47
CA ASP A 131 -11.60 18.29 -4.62
C ASP A 131 -11.02 18.69 -5.98
N LYS A 132 -9.93 18.05 -6.41
CA LYS A 132 -9.29 18.40 -7.70
C LYS A 132 -10.14 17.98 -8.89
N LEU A 133 -10.75 16.80 -8.83
CA LEU A 133 -11.63 16.31 -9.89
C LEU A 133 -12.87 17.20 -10.03
N SER A 134 -13.43 17.66 -8.92
CA SER A 134 -14.71 18.37 -8.92
C SER A 134 -14.66 19.88 -9.13
N ASN A 135 -13.49 20.49 -8.89
CA ASN A 135 -13.31 21.93 -9.10
C ASN A 135 -13.01 22.31 -10.56
N ALA A 136 -12.71 21.35 -11.44
CA ALA A 136 -12.49 21.64 -12.86
C ALA A 136 -13.79 21.85 -13.62
N ASP A 137 -13.77 22.74 -14.62
CA ASP A 137 -14.93 23.02 -15.46
C ASP A 137 -15.15 21.97 -16.55
N SER A 138 -14.07 21.35 -17.03
CA SER A 138 -14.11 20.20 -17.92
C SER A 138 -13.43 19.01 -17.25
N PHE A 139 -14.04 17.83 -17.36
CA PHE A 139 -13.42 16.60 -16.90
C PHE A 139 -12.14 16.27 -17.70
N GLU A 140 -12.06 16.62 -18.98
CA GLU A 140 -10.87 16.36 -19.81
C GLU A 140 -9.60 17.02 -19.23
N ASP A 141 -9.71 18.18 -18.59
CA ASP A 141 -8.57 18.89 -17.98
C ASP A 141 -7.98 18.16 -16.77
N VAL A 142 -8.79 17.31 -16.13
CA VAL A 142 -8.46 16.60 -14.89
C VAL A 142 -8.47 15.09 -15.03
N LYS A 143 -8.80 14.55 -16.20
CA LYS A 143 -8.82 13.11 -16.49
C LYS A 143 -7.52 12.40 -16.09
N TRP A 144 -6.39 13.06 -16.26
CA TRP A 144 -5.06 12.56 -15.86
C TRP A 144 -4.97 12.18 -14.37
N LEU A 145 -5.87 12.70 -13.52
CA LEU A 145 -5.94 12.35 -12.11
C LEU A 145 -6.36 10.89 -11.87
N LEU A 146 -7.03 10.27 -12.85
CA LEU A 146 -7.42 8.86 -12.81
C LEU A 146 -6.28 7.90 -13.21
N ASP A 147 -5.15 8.43 -13.69
CA ASP A 147 -3.99 7.64 -14.12
C ASP A 147 -3.01 7.38 -12.94
N GLU A 148 -1.79 7.90 -13.07
CA GLU A 148 -0.70 7.75 -12.13
C GLU A 148 -1.06 8.10 -10.67
N PRO A 149 -1.93 9.09 -10.35
CA PRO A 149 -2.30 9.34 -8.96
C PRO A 149 -3.02 8.16 -8.29
N ILE A 150 -3.81 7.37 -9.03
CA ILE A 150 -4.46 6.15 -8.51
C ILE A 150 -3.41 5.09 -8.19
N ILE A 151 -2.45 4.87 -9.08
CA ILE A 151 -1.32 3.94 -8.86
C ILE A 151 -0.47 4.42 -7.66
N ASN A 152 -0.21 5.72 -7.57
CA ASN A 152 0.54 6.31 -6.46
C ASN A 152 -0.17 6.15 -5.11
N PHE A 153 -1.50 6.30 -5.10
CA PHE A 153 -2.32 6.00 -3.92
C PHE A 153 -2.15 4.54 -3.50
N SER A 154 -2.28 3.61 -4.45
CA SER A 154 -2.09 2.17 -4.20
C SER A 154 -0.73 1.85 -3.58
N GLN A 155 0.36 2.38 -4.15
CA GLN A 155 1.70 2.14 -3.62
C GLN A 155 1.93 2.75 -2.23
N SER A 156 1.34 3.92 -1.95
CA SER A 156 1.50 4.58 -0.64
C SER A 156 0.95 3.77 0.53
N ILE A 157 0.01 2.86 0.26
CA ILE A 157 -0.54 1.94 1.27
C ILE A 157 0.54 0.97 1.73
N ILE A 158 1.42 0.54 0.83
CA ILE A 158 2.56 -0.33 1.17
C ILE A 158 3.53 0.43 2.08
N ASP A 159 3.92 1.66 1.73
CA ASP A 159 4.84 2.45 2.55
C ASP A 159 4.26 2.73 3.94
N SER A 160 2.97 3.07 3.98
CA SER A 160 2.24 3.30 5.24
C SER A 160 2.17 2.02 6.08
N THR A 161 2.02 0.85 5.43
CA THR A 161 2.00 -0.44 6.12
C THR A 161 3.37 -0.78 6.68
N VAL A 162 4.45 -0.50 5.93
CA VAL A 162 5.82 -0.65 6.44
C VAL A 162 6.02 0.24 7.66
N LYS A 163 5.64 1.52 7.58
CA LYS A 163 5.76 2.47 8.68
C LYS A 163 5.03 1.98 9.93
N GLU A 164 3.78 1.57 9.81
CA GLU A 164 2.97 1.07 10.93
C GLU A 164 3.62 -0.15 11.61
N ASN A 165 4.16 -1.08 10.82
CA ASN A 165 4.78 -2.29 11.37
C ASN A 165 6.15 -2.03 12.00
N VAL A 166 6.93 -1.12 11.42
CA VAL A 166 8.20 -0.67 12.00
C VAL A 166 7.94 0.03 13.34
N GLU A 167 6.95 0.92 13.40
CA GLU A 167 6.51 1.57 14.64
C GLU A 167 6.04 0.57 15.69
N PHE A 168 5.20 -0.39 15.28
CA PHE A 168 4.71 -1.45 16.14
C PHE A 168 5.86 -2.28 16.73
N HIS A 169 6.83 -2.68 15.91
CA HIS A 169 7.99 -3.44 16.37
C HIS A 169 8.91 -2.61 17.28
N ALA A 170 9.13 -1.34 16.97
CA ALA A 170 9.92 -0.44 17.80
C ALA A 170 9.27 -0.25 19.19
N LYS A 171 7.95 -0.05 19.24
CA LYS A 171 7.17 0.02 20.50
C LYS A 171 7.25 -1.28 21.30
N ALA A 172 7.43 -2.41 20.61
CA ALA A 172 7.65 -3.72 21.20
C ALA A 172 9.11 -3.97 21.66
N GLY A 173 10.01 -2.98 21.53
CA GLY A 173 11.41 -3.07 21.93
C GLY A 173 12.33 -3.73 20.89
N LEU A 174 11.84 -4.02 19.68
CA LEU A 174 12.65 -4.54 18.58
C LEU A 174 13.47 -3.39 17.96
N LYS A 175 14.51 -3.75 17.20
CA LYS A 175 15.34 -2.81 16.44
C LYS A 175 15.12 -3.01 14.93
N PRO A 176 13.92 -2.64 14.43
CA PRO A 176 13.58 -2.80 13.02
C PRO A 176 14.51 -1.98 12.12
N LYS A 177 14.89 -2.54 10.96
CA LYS A 177 15.65 -1.86 9.91
C LYS A 177 14.79 -1.62 8.68
N ILE A 178 14.84 -0.41 8.14
CA ILE A 178 14.15 -0.02 6.90
C ILE A 178 15.18 -0.12 5.77
N ASN A 179 14.88 -0.89 4.73
CA ASN A 179 15.72 -0.99 3.54
C ASN A 179 15.01 -0.31 2.37
N ARG A 180 15.49 0.85 1.94
CA ARG A 180 14.93 1.53 0.77
C ARG A 180 15.73 1.17 -0.48
N VAL A 181 15.04 0.55 -1.45
CA VAL A 181 15.64 0.07 -2.69
C VAL A 181 15.15 0.94 -3.85
N ALA A 182 16.08 1.69 -4.43
CA ALA A 182 15.84 2.44 -5.65
C ALA A 182 15.75 1.50 -6.86
N ARG A 183 14.82 1.76 -7.79
CA ARG A 183 14.83 1.10 -9.11
C ARG A 183 15.88 1.75 -10.03
N PHE A 184 16.31 1.00 -11.04
CA PHE A 184 17.13 1.52 -12.14
C PHE A 184 16.46 2.76 -12.77
N GLU A 185 17.24 3.81 -13.05
CA GLU A 185 16.78 5.11 -13.57
C GLU A 185 15.76 5.89 -12.71
N CYS A 186 15.71 5.65 -11.39
CA CYS A 186 14.92 6.52 -10.52
C CYS A 186 15.55 7.92 -10.42
N CYS A 187 14.72 8.94 -10.17
CA CYS A 187 15.20 10.31 -9.98
C CYS A 187 16.19 10.45 -8.81
N GLU A 188 17.04 11.48 -8.87
CA GLU A 188 18.15 11.66 -7.92
C GLU A 188 17.73 11.68 -6.45
N TRP A 189 16.57 12.28 -6.13
CA TRP A 189 16.08 12.29 -4.75
C TRP A 189 15.77 10.88 -4.24
N CYS A 190 15.20 10.01 -5.07
CA CYS A 190 14.98 8.61 -4.70
C CYS A 190 16.30 7.85 -4.54
N GLN A 191 17.27 8.13 -5.41
CA GLN A 191 18.60 7.51 -5.35
C GLN A 191 19.33 7.91 -4.05
N ARG A 192 19.21 9.18 -3.61
CA ARG A 192 19.79 9.67 -2.35
C ARG A 192 19.16 9.04 -1.09
N LEU A 193 17.90 8.63 -1.17
CA LEU A 193 17.20 7.93 -0.08
C LEU A 193 17.44 6.42 -0.06
N GLN A 194 18.24 5.88 -0.99
CA GLN A 194 18.58 4.47 -0.99
C GLN A 194 19.51 4.15 0.19
N GLY A 195 19.19 3.08 0.94
CA GLY A 195 20.00 2.66 2.06
C GLY A 195 19.26 1.82 3.08
N ILE A 196 20.02 1.31 4.04
CA ILE A 196 19.48 0.59 5.21
C ILE A 196 19.55 1.56 6.40
N TYR A 197 18.40 1.85 6.99
CA TYR A 197 18.26 2.77 8.11
C TYR A 197 17.79 2.01 9.35
N ASP A 198 18.41 2.29 10.49
CA ASP A 198 17.78 1.98 11.77
C ASP A 198 16.58 2.90 11.95
N TYR A 199 15.43 2.36 12.36
CA TYR A 199 14.18 3.14 12.46
C TYR A 199 14.34 4.47 13.22
N LYS A 200 15.14 4.47 14.31
CA LYS A 200 15.37 5.68 15.12
C LYS A 200 16.16 6.79 14.41
N ASN A 201 16.93 6.43 13.39
CA ASN A 201 17.84 7.33 12.66
C ASN A 201 17.43 7.47 11.18
N ALA A 202 16.26 6.93 10.81
CA ALA A 202 15.78 7.01 9.44
C ALA A 202 15.31 8.44 9.13
N PRO A 203 15.61 8.98 7.94
CA PRO A 203 15.12 10.28 7.55
C PRO A 203 13.58 10.27 7.44
N ASP A 204 12.92 11.37 7.81
CA ASP A 204 11.45 11.49 7.76
C ASP A 204 10.89 11.21 6.35
N ASP A 205 11.67 11.49 5.33
CA ASP A 205 11.33 11.33 3.93
C ASP A 205 11.47 9.88 3.42
N VAL A 206 11.94 8.93 4.24
CA VAL A 206 12.19 7.54 3.84
C VAL A 206 10.93 6.81 3.36
N TYR A 207 9.75 7.29 3.70
CA TYR A 207 8.45 6.76 3.25
C TYR A 207 7.81 7.57 2.13
N LYS A 208 8.32 8.79 1.85
CA LYS A 208 7.73 9.68 0.85
C LYS A 208 8.04 9.19 -0.57
N ARG A 209 7.14 9.49 -1.51
CA ARG A 209 7.26 9.08 -2.93
C ARG A 209 6.87 10.23 -3.85
N HIS A 210 7.60 10.36 -4.96
CA HIS A 210 7.17 11.21 -6.07
C HIS A 210 6.01 10.57 -6.82
N ARG A 211 5.33 11.39 -7.63
CA ARG A 211 4.16 10.99 -8.41
C ARG A 211 4.39 9.72 -9.24
N ARG A 212 5.47 9.65 -10.03
CA ARG A 212 5.84 8.52 -10.91
C ARG A 212 6.91 7.58 -10.34
N CYS A 213 7.08 7.57 -9.01
CA CYS A 213 8.07 6.71 -8.40
C CYS A 213 7.68 5.23 -8.58
N ARG A 214 8.66 4.35 -8.79
CA ARG A 214 8.48 2.87 -8.75
C ARG A 214 9.44 2.19 -7.76
N CYS A 215 10.15 2.98 -6.93
CA CYS A 215 11.06 2.48 -5.89
C CYS A 215 10.30 1.73 -4.79
N ASN A 216 11.01 0.82 -4.12
CA ASN A 216 10.46 -0.04 -3.07
C ASN A 216 10.98 0.40 -1.70
N VAL A 217 10.12 0.35 -0.69
CA VAL A 217 10.53 0.38 0.72
C VAL A 217 10.33 -1.02 1.27
N GLU A 218 11.43 -1.67 1.64
CA GLU A 218 11.46 -2.99 2.22
C GLU A 218 11.71 -2.91 3.73
N TYR A 219 11.27 -3.95 4.43
CA TYR A 219 11.48 -4.13 5.85
C TYR A 219 12.01 -5.54 6.10
N ASP A 220 13.14 -5.63 6.80
CA ASP A 220 13.66 -6.90 7.32
C ASP A 220 13.50 -6.90 8.85
N PRO A 221 12.66 -7.79 9.42
CA PRO A 221 12.53 -7.93 10.86
C PRO A 221 13.79 -8.43 11.59
N GLN A 222 14.88 -8.74 10.86
CA GLN A 222 16.08 -9.43 11.30
C GLN A 222 15.81 -10.90 11.67
N LYS A 223 16.58 -11.80 11.07
CA LYS A 223 16.53 -13.23 11.35
C LYS A 223 16.95 -13.54 12.79
N GLY A 224 16.28 -14.54 13.37
CA GLY A 224 16.64 -15.15 14.64
C GLY A 224 18.02 -15.80 14.65
N LYS A 225 18.33 -16.43 15.80
CA LYS A 225 19.60 -17.04 16.20
C LYS A 225 20.76 -16.95 15.18
N VAL A 226 21.64 -15.98 15.38
CA VAL A 226 22.92 -15.86 14.69
C VAL A 226 23.97 -16.66 15.46
N GLN A 227 24.70 -17.52 14.76
CA GLN A 227 25.85 -18.21 15.33
C GLN A 227 27.06 -17.30 15.25
N ASP A 228 27.64 -16.98 16.40
CA ASP A 228 28.89 -16.25 16.47
C ASP A 228 30.03 -17.11 15.90
N VAL A 229 30.76 -16.57 14.92
CA VAL A 229 31.72 -17.34 14.11
C VAL A 229 32.92 -17.81 14.95
N TRP A 230 33.26 -17.08 16.01
CA TRP A 230 34.43 -17.36 16.84
C TRP A 230 34.12 -18.27 18.03
N SER A 231 33.03 -17.98 18.75
CA SER A 231 32.58 -18.75 19.92
C SER A 231 31.70 -19.93 19.56
N LYS A 232 31.20 -20.00 18.31
CA LYS A 232 30.21 -20.98 17.81
C LYS A 232 28.91 -21.00 18.63
N GLN A 233 28.68 -20.01 19.50
CA GLN A 233 27.49 -19.89 20.30
C GLN A 233 26.34 -19.34 19.47
N TRP A 234 25.15 -19.89 19.69
CA TRP A 234 23.91 -19.43 19.05
C TRP A 234 23.31 -18.30 19.88
N ILE A 235 23.44 -17.07 19.39
CA ILE A 235 22.90 -15.87 20.02
C ILE A 235 21.56 -15.59 19.38
N ASP A 236 20.45 -15.59 20.14
CA ASP A 236 19.18 -15.05 19.66
C ASP A 236 19.16 -13.53 19.94
N PRO A 237 19.44 -12.67 18.95
CA PRO A 237 19.43 -11.22 19.15
C PRO A 237 18.05 -10.69 19.56
N MET A 238 17.00 -11.51 19.43
CA MET A 238 15.63 -11.20 19.83
C MET A 238 15.20 -11.88 21.14
N ALA A 239 16.06 -12.63 21.85
CA ALA A 239 15.66 -13.37 23.06
C ALA A 239 15.11 -12.44 24.15
N GLU A 240 15.82 -11.36 24.46
CA GLU A 240 15.39 -10.37 25.45
C GLU A 240 14.10 -9.67 24.99
N THR A 241 14.00 -9.36 23.70
CA THR A 241 12.83 -8.68 23.15
C THR A 241 11.58 -9.56 23.10
N LYS A 242 11.71 -10.86 22.80
CA LYS A 242 10.61 -11.83 22.90
C LYS A 242 10.09 -11.95 24.33
N LYS A 243 10.96 -11.78 25.34
CA LYS A 243 10.59 -11.78 26.75
C LYS A 243 9.80 -10.53 27.13
N ILE A 244 10.25 -9.35 26.66
CA ILE A 244 9.54 -8.06 26.85
C ILE A 244 8.17 -8.07 26.17
N LEU A 245 8.08 -8.59 24.93
CA LEU A 245 6.84 -8.74 24.18
C LEU A 245 5.81 -9.63 24.89
N ARG A 246 6.24 -10.74 25.49
CA ARG A 246 5.36 -11.62 26.27
C ARG A 246 4.84 -10.93 27.53
N GLN A 247 5.66 -10.10 28.16
CA GLN A 247 5.27 -9.35 29.36
C GLN A 247 4.28 -8.23 29.03
N SER A 248 4.51 -7.46 27.96
CA SER A 248 3.63 -6.36 27.56
C SER A 248 2.26 -6.81 27.02
N LEU A 249 2.20 -7.99 26.39
CA LEU A 249 0.95 -8.61 25.95
C LEU A 249 0.14 -9.19 27.13
N ASN A 250 0.80 -9.65 28.18
CA ASN A 250 0.14 -10.20 29.38
C ASN A 250 -0.30 -9.12 30.38
N SER A 251 0.28 -7.92 30.36
CA SER A 251 -0.13 -6.78 31.20
C SER A 251 -1.34 -6.00 30.66
N LYS A 252 -1.89 -6.40 29.51
CA LYS A 252 -3.12 -5.83 28.92
C LYS A 252 -4.36 -6.73 29.12
N LYS A 253 -4.27 -7.74 29.97
CA LYS A 253 -5.42 -8.54 30.44
C LYS A 253 -5.88 -8.06 31.80
#